data_AF-A0A429CT73-F1
#
_entry.id   AF-A0A429CT73-F1
#
_cell.length_a   1.000
_cell.length_b   1.000
_cell.length_c   1.000
_cell.angle_alpha   90.00
_cell.angle_beta   90.00
_cell.angle_gamma   90.00
#
_symmetry.space_group_name_H-M   'P 1'
#
loop_
_entity.id
_entity.type
_entity.pdbx_description
1 polymer ?
#
loop_
_entity_poly.entity_id
_entity_poly.type
_entity_poly.pdbx_seq_one_letter_code
_entity_poly.pdbx_strand_id
1 'polypeptide(L)'
;MTDDLGLPGRRELPPEVLDNLRMTLREGMGKPARRRWRIVAAAAAVVLVLAGALVATVVIREPDGQGPVVANPDFSLDWPKAVTAMDRCWAVVESKASFPARNEWIPRFTAVSPSVTVVAVVARGKPFFCETTLMTATVSDPDAAPPYLPGTGTAALLMTPAGTVAGIADPAWPQLEITGQNEASMSLREIPIFRPGNLFVHLAPMKPSRTTYAVGPTPGKQSRPPRYQAPYPLRPAPEPAATKLDKPVFPVPDRATPAGEFFNVCVERASEVLADRDAYEMGAFLEGEDVGVVVVRLGGLVTLCQGGLGYGGGKTEYYQIMYDQPKPSGPVYALRTETVGRVAGKIQNAYLGVVPAAAAAVKLDFGTGKTIDATVGAGTFAAWVPDGVSQDYANAKVGVTVLDAAGTILHQGTLPLY
;
A
#
# COMPACT_ATOMS: atom_id res chain seq x y z
N MET A 1 28.58 -42.41 -14.07
CA MET A 1 28.46 -41.54 -12.89
C MET A 1 27.73 -40.28 -13.32
N THR A 2 26.41 -40.25 -13.14
CA THR A 2 25.53 -39.08 -13.29
C THR A 2 24.22 -39.38 -12.56
N ASP A 3 23.60 -38.31 -12.08
CA ASP A 3 22.30 -38.19 -11.38
C ASP A 3 22.28 -38.42 -9.87
N ASP A 4 22.60 -37.34 -9.15
CA ASP A 4 22.39 -37.16 -7.70
C ASP A 4 21.63 -35.85 -7.43
N LEU A 5 20.55 -35.62 -8.18
CA LEU A 5 19.56 -34.58 -7.92
C LEU A 5 18.21 -35.27 -7.84
N GLY A 6 17.74 -35.54 -6.63
CA GLY A 6 16.48 -36.24 -6.32
C GLY A 6 15.22 -35.50 -6.80
N LEU A 7 15.12 -35.27 -8.10
CA LEU A 7 13.96 -34.76 -8.79
C LEU A 7 13.03 -35.96 -9.06
N PRO A 8 11.71 -35.82 -8.82
CA PRO A 8 10.76 -36.86 -9.19
C PRO A 8 10.85 -37.11 -10.70
N GLY A 9 10.89 -38.39 -11.09
CA GLY A 9 11.01 -38.80 -12.49
C GLY A 9 9.97 -38.12 -13.38
N ARG A 10 10.38 -37.77 -14.61
CA ARG A 10 9.50 -37.13 -15.59
C ARG A 10 8.25 -37.97 -15.78
N ARG A 11 7.11 -37.50 -15.26
CA ARG A 11 5.81 -38.10 -15.55
C ARG A 11 5.42 -37.68 -16.97
N GLU A 12 5.24 -38.67 -17.84
CA GLU A 12 4.62 -38.45 -19.14
C GLU A 12 3.19 -37.95 -18.92
N LEU A 13 2.85 -36.84 -19.58
CA LEU A 13 1.51 -36.27 -19.50
C LEU A 13 0.51 -37.21 -20.18
N PRO A 14 -0.67 -37.46 -19.59
CA PRO A 14 -1.71 -38.25 -20.22
C PRO A 14 -2.08 -37.69 -21.60
N PRO A 15 -2.33 -38.55 -22.60
CA PRO A 15 -2.59 -38.12 -23.97
C PRO A 15 -3.78 -37.17 -24.09
N GLU A 16 -4.80 -37.28 -23.21
CA GLU A 16 -5.95 -36.36 -23.22
C GLU A 16 -5.55 -34.90 -22.91
N VAL A 17 -4.52 -34.70 -22.08
CA VAL A 17 -4.03 -33.35 -21.72
C VAL A 17 -3.23 -32.74 -22.88
N LEU A 18 -2.44 -33.56 -23.58
CA LEU A 18 -1.70 -33.14 -24.76
C LEU A 18 -2.63 -32.74 -25.92
N ASP A 19 -3.73 -33.48 -26.09
CA ASP A 19 -4.69 -33.18 -27.15
C ASP A 19 -5.55 -31.95 -26.84
N ASN A 20 -5.92 -31.72 -25.58
CA ASN A 20 -6.54 -30.46 -25.18
C ASN A 20 -5.60 -29.26 -25.41
N LEU A 21 -4.32 -29.37 -25.03
CA LEU A 21 -3.34 -28.31 -25.27
C LEU A 21 -3.15 -28.02 -26.76
N ARG A 22 -3.17 -29.04 -27.62
CA ARG A 22 -3.09 -28.87 -29.09
C ARG A 22 -4.35 -28.23 -29.67
N MET A 23 -5.54 -28.51 -29.12
CA MET A 23 -6.79 -27.87 -29.53
C MET A 23 -6.80 -26.38 -29.17
N THR A 24 -6.48 -26.03 -27.93
CA THR A 24 -6.47 -24.63 -27.47
C THR A 24 -5.47 -23.78 -28.27
N LEU A 25 -4.34 -24.37 -28.66
CA LEU A 25 -3.32 -23.69 -29.45
C LEU A 25 -3.75 -23.46 -30.92
N ARG A 26 -4.59 -24.34 -31.49
CA ARG A 26 -5.18 -24.15 -32.82
C ARG A 26 -6.31 -23.13 -32.83
N GLU A 27 -7.11 -23.04 -31.77
CA GLU A 27 -8.14 -21.99 -31.63
C GLU A 27 -7.55 -20.58 -31.54
N GLY A 28 -6.35 -20.43 -30.97
CA GLY A 28 -5.65 -19.15 -30.90
C GLY A 28 -5.07 -18.66 -32.24
N MET A 29 -4.72 -19.57 -33.16
CA MET A 29 -4.05 -19.23 -34.42
C MET A 29 -5.00 -19.02 -35.61
N GLY A 30 -6.30 -19.29 -35.46
CA GLY A 30 -7.26 -19.34 -36.56
C GLY A 30 -8.12 -18.10 -36.79
N LYS A 31 -7.92 -16.97 -36.09
CA LYS A 31 -8.78 -15.78 -36.25
C LYS A 31 -8.25 -14.84 -37.34
N PRO A 32 -8.85 -14.78 -38.55
CA PRO A 32 -8.49 -13.77 -39.54
C PRO A 32 -8.91 -12.38 -39.08
N ALA A 33 -7.99 -11.42 -39.18
CA ALA A 33 -8.25 -10.01 -38.92
C ALA A 33 -9.33 -9.49 -39.89
N ARG A 34 -10.45 -9.00 -39.34
CA ARG A 34 -11.55 -8.41 -40.13
C ARG A 34 -11.10 -7.10 -40.77
N ARG A 35 -10.82 -7.18 -42.07
CA ARG A 35 -10.58 -6.08 -43.02
C ARG A 35 -11.83 -5.18 -43.13
N ARG A 36 -11.82 -3.98 -42.55
CA ARG A 36 -12.81 -2.93 -42.84
C ARG A 36 -12.39 -2.13 -44.07
N TRP A 37 -13.34 -1.99 -44.99
CA TRP A 37 -13.22 -1.36 -46.29
C TRP A 37 -13.06 0.16 -46.24
N ARG A 38 -12.45 0.67 -47.31
CA ARG A 38 -12.30 2.09 -47.68
C ARG A 38 -13.62 2.64 -48.21
N ILE A 39 -13.96 3.87 -47.84
CA ILE A 39 -14.84 4.74 -48.63
C ILE A 39 -13.98 5.93 -49.07
N VAL A 40 -14.05 6.24 -50.36
CA VAL A 40 -13.25 7.23 -51.08
C VAL A 40 -14.13 8.45 -51.41
N ALA A 41 -13.52 9.62 -51.22
CA ALA A 41 -13.66 10.91 -51.91
C ALA A 41 -14.96 11.75 -51.82
N ALA A 42 -14.77 13.01 -51.41
CA ALA A 42 -15.11 14.16 -52.24
C ALA A 42 -14.11 15.30 -51.98
N ALA A 43 -13.59 15.87 -53.06
CA ALA A 43 -12.59 16.93 -53.09
C ALA A 43 -13.24 18.32 -53.08
N ALA A 44 -12.57 19.29 -52.46
CA ALA A 44 -12.68 20.71 -52.85
C ALA A 44 -11.32 21.38 -52.61
N ALA A 45 -10.73 21.88 -53.69
CA ALA A 45 -9.48 22.61 -53.71
C ALA A 45 -9.74 24.12 -53.63
N VAL A 46 -8.98 24.85 -52.81
CA VAL A 46 -8.66 26.28 -53.04
C VAL A 46 -7.23 26.59 -52.53
N VAL A 47 -6.32 26.67 -53.49
CA VAL A 47 -5.21 27.62 -53.73
C VAL A 47 -4.51 28.36 -52.55
N LEU A 48 -3.23 27.99 -52.40
CA LEU A 48 -1.99 28.73 -52.02
C LEU A 48 -2.02 30.27 -51.84
N VAL A 49 -1.44 30.75 -50.72
CA VAL A 49 -0.41 31.82 -50.71
C VAL A 49 0.65 31.52 -49.62
N LEU A 50 1.92 31.65 -50.03
CA LEU A 50 3.17 31.40 -49.31
C LEU A 50 3.48 32.45 -48.22
N ALA A 51 4.05 32.00 -47.09
CA ALA A 51 5.17 32.66 -46.39
C ALA A 51 5.77 31.68 -45.36
N GLY A 52 7.09 31.55 -45.37
CA GLY A 52 7.81 30.44 -44.75
C GLY A 52 7.92 30.49 -43.22
N ALA A 53 7.90 29.30 -42.62
CA ALA A 53 8.55 29.00 -41.36
C ALA A 53 8.86 27.50 -41.33
N LEU A 54 10.10 27.14 -41.00
CA LEU A 54 10.57 25.78 -40.79
C LEU A 54 9.67 25.05 -39.78
N VAL A 55 8.83 24.14 -40.26
CA VAL A 55 8.13 23.16 -39.41
C VAL A 55 8.80 21.81 -39.65
N ALA A 56 9.66 21.43 -38.72
CA ALA A 56 10.08 20.05 -38.58
C ALA A 56 8.83 19.20 -38.36
N THR A 57 8.45 18.40 -39.36
CA THR A 57 7.39 17.41 -39.25
C THR A 57 7.79 16.39 -38.20
N VAL A 58 7.23 16.52 -36.99
CA VAL A 58 7.17 15.43 -36.02
C VAL A 58 6.31 14.36 -36.65
N VAL A 59 6.97 13.37 -37.26
CA VAL A 59 6.35 12.11 -37.61
C VAL A 59 5.86 11.53 -36.29
N ILE A 60 4.53 11.44 -36.14
CA ILE A 60 3.87 10.61 -35.15
C ILE A 60 4.27 9.17 -35.51
N ARG A 61 5.38 8.71 -34.92
CA ARG A 61 5.67 7.29 -34.77
C ARG A 61 4.87 6.81 -33.57
N GLU A 62 3.86 5.99 -33.82
CA GLU A 62 3.44 4.99 -32.85
C GLU A 62 4.71 4.20 -32.44
N PRO A 63 5.07 4.14 -31.15
CA PRO A 63 6.17 3.29 -30.73
C PRO A 63 5.65 1.85 -30.67
N ASP A 64 5.56 1.19 -31.84
CA ASP A 64 5.66 -0.26 -31.91
C ASP A 64 7.10 -0.63 -31.59
N GLY A 65 7.36 -0.76 -30.30
CA GLY A 65 8.63 -1.16 -29.75
C GLY A 65 8.49 -1.15 -28.25
N GLN A 66 8.39 -2.34 -27.65
CA GLN A 66 8.81 -2.53 -26.27
C GLN A 66 10.18 -1.86 -26.14
N GLY A 67 10.21 -0.69 -25.49
CA GLY A 67 11.47 -0.06 -25.10
C GLY A 67 12.33 -1.09 -24.37
N PRO A 68 13.67 -0.92 -24.36
CA PRO A 68 14.55 -1.89 -23.72
C PRO A 68 14.00 -2.20 -22.33
N VAL A 69 13.66 -3.48 -22.12
CA VAL A 69 13.24 -3.99 -20.82
C VAL A 69 14.32 -3.57 -19.86
N VAL A 70 14.00 -2.63 -18.96
CA VAL A 70 14.94 -2.19 -17.93
C VAL A 70 15.27 -3.45 -17.13
N ALA A 71 16.48 -3.95 -17.32
CA ALA A 71 16.96 -5.22 -16.76
C ALA A 71 17.26 -5.12 -15.25
N ASN A 72 16.53 -4.27 -14.54
CA ASN A 72 16.59 -4.19 -13.09
C ASN A 72 15.19 -4.54 -12.53
N PRO A 73 15.00 -5.75 -11.97
CA PRO A 73 13.70 -6.17 -11.42
C PRO A 73 13.24 -5.25 -10.27
N ASP A 74 14.14 -4.46 -9.69
CA ASP A 74 13.85 -3.57 -8.57
C ASP A 74 13.11 -2.28 -8.97
N PHE A 75 13.08 -1.94 -10.26
CA PHE A 75 12.38 -0.75 -10.76
C PHE A 75 11.50 -1.10 -11.94
N SER A 76 10.20 -1.16 -11.68
CA SER A 76 9.19 -1.28 -12.73
C SER A 76 8.45 0.05 -12.90
N LEU A 77 8.11 0.36 -14.15
CA LEU A 77 7.20 1.45 -14.48
C LEU A 77 5.84 0.85 -14.80
N ASP A 78 4.90 0.97 -13.88
CA ASP A 78 3.49 0.63 -14.11
C ASP A 78 2.84 1.81 -14.83
N TRP A 79 2.85 1.79 -16.16
CA TRP A 79 2.41 2.92 -16.97
C TRP A 79 0.96 3.37 -16.67
N PRO A 80 -0.03 2.47 -16.57
CA PRO A 80 -1.39 2.86 -16.18
C PRO A 80 -1.46 3.59 -14.83
N LYS A 81 -0.77 3.10 -13.80
CA LYS A 81 -0.71 3.77 -12.50
C LYS A 81 0.05 5.09 -12.56
N ALA A 82 1.17 5.11 -13.29
CA ALA A 82 2.01 6.30 -13.41
C ALA A 82 1.25 7.45 -14.07
N VAL A 83 0.55 7.19 -15.19
CA VAL A 83 -0.27 8.20 -15.87
C VAL A 83 -1.38 8.70 -14.95
N THR A 84 -2.14 7.78 -14.34
CA THR A 84 -3.24 8.13 -13.42
C THR A 84 -2.76 8.99 -12.26
N ALA A 85 -1.64 8.64 -11.63
CA ALA A 85 -1.08 9.40 -10.52
C ALA A 85 -0.57 10.77 -10.99
N MET A 86 0.20 10.83 -12.08
CA MET A 86 0.71 12.09 -12.62
C MET A 86 -0.40 13.06 -13.02
N ASP A 87 -1.50 12.59 -13.60
CA ASP A 87 -2.63 13.45 -13.98
C ASP A 87 -3.32 14.06 -12.76
N ARG A 88 -3.49 13.28 -11.69
CA ARG A 88 -4.00 13.77 -10.40
C ARG A 88 -3.07 14.81 -9.77
N CYS A 89 -1.77 14.50 -9.73
CA CYS A 89 -0.75 15.43 -9.24
C CYS A 89 -0.71 16.72 -10.05
N TRP A 90 -0.80 16.64 -11.37
CA TRP A 90 -0.86 17.80 -12.24
C TRP A 90 -2.06 18.68 -11.95
N ALA A 91 -3.26 18.10 -11.79
CA ALA A 91 -4.46 18.87 -11.44
C ALA A 91 -4.33 19.66 -10.12
N VAL A 92 -3.42 19.25 -9.23
CA VAL A 92 -3.13 19.96 -7.97
C VAL A 92 -2.13 21.12 -8.17
N VAL A 93 -1.29 21.08 -9.20
CA VAL A 93 -0.23 22.08 -9.45
C VAL A 93 -0.40 22.86 -10.75
N GLU A 94 -1.43 22.60 -11.56
CA GLU A 94 -1.61 23.19 -12.91
C GLU A 94 -1.67 24.72 -12.90
N SER A 95 -2.14 25.31 -11.81
CA SER A 95 -2.20 26.77 -11.62
C SER A 95 -0.88 27.40 -11.17
N LYS A 96 0.16 26.59 -10.88
CA LYS A 96 1.47 27.05 -10.42
C LYS A 96 2.41 27.25 -11.60
N ALA A 97 2.75 28.51 -11.89
CA ALA A 97 3.61 28.88 -13.01
C ALA A 97 5.03 28.28 -12.95
N SER A 98 5.52 27.90 -11.77
CA SER A 98 6.83 27.26 -11.61
C SER A 98 6.87 25.81 -12.11
N PHE A 99 5.71 25.15 -12.25
CA PHE A 99 5.68 23.75 -12.67
C PHE A 99 5.82 23.59 -14.18
N PRO A 100 6.67 22.65 -14.66
CA PRO A 100 6.73 22.29 -16.08
C PRO A 100 5.38 21.79 -16.57
N ALA A 101 5.06 22.03 -17.85
CA ALA A 101 3.80 21.58 -18.42
C ALA A 101 3.67 20.06 -18.33
N ARG A 102 2.44 19.55 -18.18
CA ARG A 102 2.17 18.11 -18.00
C ARG A 102 2.82 17.20 -19.05
N ASN A 103 2.91 17.65 -20.29
CA ASN A 103 3.52 16.90 -21.40
C ASN A 103 5.05 16.82 -21.32
N GLU A 104 5.69 17.60 -20.45
CA GLU A 104 7.12 17.54 -20.14
C GLU A 104 7.44 16.54 -19.01
N TRP A 105 6.42 15.97 -18.37
CA TRP A 105 6.58 15.05 -17.23
C TRP A 105 6.91 13.64 -17.74
N ILE A 106 8.14 13.20 -17.49
CA ILE A 106 8.62 11.88 -17.89
C ILE A 106 8.66 10.98 -16.64
N PRO A 107 7.77 9.99 -16.50
CA PRO A 107 7.82 9.06 -15.38
C PRO A 107 9.06 8.15 -15.52
N ARG A 108 9.71 7.87 -14.40
CA ARG A 108 10.91 7.04 -14.34
C ARG A 108 10.63 5.65 -13.81
N PHE A 109 9.89 5.55 -12.71
CA PHE A 109 9.42 4.31 -12.11
C PHE A 109 8.23 4.58 -11.20
N THR A 110 7.59 3.50 -10.76
CA THR A 110 6.47 3.54 -9.82
C THR A 110 6.81 2.72 -8.57
N ALA A 111 6.51 3.26 -7.40
CA ALA A 111 6.52 2.53 -6.13
C ALA A 111 5.08 2.47 -5.60
N VAL A 112 4.64 1.29 -5.18
CA VAL A 112 3.25 1.06 -4.78
C VAL A 112 3.20 0.32 -3.44
N SER A 113 2.35 0.80 -2.54
CA SER A 113 1.83 0.07 -1.39
C SER A 113 0.30 -0.04 -1.53
N PRO A 114 -0.40 -0.81 -0.67
CA PRO A 114 -1.85 -0.94 -0.77
C PRO A 114 -2.64 0.38 -0.77
N SER A 115 -2.10 1.43 -0.13
CA SER A 115 -2.77 2.72 0.05
C SER A 115 -2.06 3.91 -0.62
N VAL A 116 -0.86 3.71 -1.17
CA VAL A 116 -0.03 4.80 -1.73
C VAL A 116 0.57 4.38 -3.07
N THR A 117 0.52 5.27 -4.05
CA THR A 117 1.28 5.17 -5.30
C THR A 117 2.19 6.39 -5.42
N VAL A 118 3.49 6.16 -5.56
CA VAL A 118 4.50 7.19 -5.80
C VAL A 118 5.10 7.01 -7.17
N VAL A 119 5.16 8.09 -7.95
CA VAL A 119 5.82 8.14 -9.24
C VAL A 119 7.00 9.09 -9.14
N ALA A 120 8.20 8.58 -9.47
CA ALA A 120 9.34 9.44 -9.71
C ALA A 120 9.22 10.04 -11.10
N VAL A 121 9.26 11.37 -11.20
CA VAL A 121 9.08 12.12 -12.45
C VAL A 121 10.33 12.96 -12.70
N VAL A 122 10.72 13.10 -13.96
CA VAL A 122 11.70 14.10 -14.39
C VAL A 122 11.04 15.04 -15.37
N ALA A 123 11.18 16.34 -15.13
CA ALA A 123 10.79 17.38 -16.09
C ALA A 123 11.88 18.46 -16.14
N ARG A 124 12.23 18.90 -17.34
CA ARG A 124 13.33 19.88 -17.56
C ARG A 124 14.64 19.50 -16.86
N GLY A 125 14.94 18.20 -16.77
CA GLY A 125 16.13 17.66 -16.12
C GLY A 125 16.09 17.65 -14.57
N LYS A 126 15.00 18.11 -13.94
CA LYS A 126 14.83 18.12 -12.49
C LYS A 126 13.93 16.96 -12.04
N PRO A 127 14.36 16.14 -11.05
CA PRO A 127 13.52 15.11 -10.50
C PRO A 127 12.52 15.69 -9.48
N PHE A 128 11.32 15.14 -9.45
CA PHE A 128 10.34 15.37 -8.38
C PHE A 128 9.46 14.12 -8.25
N PHE A 129 8.66 14.07 -7.19
CA PHE A 129 7.82 12.93 -6.86
C PHE A 129 6.36 13.34 -6.83
N CYS A 130 5.54 12.50 -7.45
CA CYS A 130 4.09 12.57 -7.37
C CYS A 130 3.61 11.40 -6.51
N GLU A 131 3.04 11.71 -5.35
CA GLU A 131 2.36 10.75 -4.49
C GLU A 131 0.85 10.89 -4.65
N THR A 132 0.17 9.76 -4.77
CA THR A 132 -1.29 9.71 -4.69
C THR A 132 -1.73 8.62 -3.73
N THR A 133 -2.77 8.93 -2.96
CA THR A 133 -3.52 7.97 -2.13
C THR A 133 -4.89 7.76 -2.76
N LEU A 134 -5.85 7.15 -2.05
CA LEU A 134 -7.22 7.09 -2.55
C LEU A 134 -7.80 8.51 -2.74
N MET A 135 -7.51 9.42 -1.82
CA MET A 135 -8.18 10.71 -1.73
C MET A 135 -7.31 11.93 -1.96
N THR A 136 -6.00 11.78 -1.85
CA THR A 136 -5.07 12.90 -1.89
C THR A 136 -4.07 12.75 -3.01
N ALA A 137 -3.59 13.89 -3.49
CA ALA A 137 -2.44 13.98 -4.37
C ALA A 137 -1.46 15.02 -3.80
N THR A 138 -0.19 14.63 -3.78
CA THR A 138 0.93 15.39 -3.22
C THR A 138 2.05 15.45 -4.27
N VAL A 139 2.62 16.63 -4.47
CA VAL A 139 3.71 16.85 -5.44
C VAL A 139 4.88 17.53 -4.75
N SER A 140 6.07 16.92 -4.79
CA SER A 140 7.28 17.59 -4.31
C SER A 140 7.65 18.76 -5.23
N ASP A 141 8.27 19.79 -4.68
CA ASP A 141 8.71 20.94 -5.46
C ASP A 141 10.01 20.62 -6.25
N PRO A 142 10.00 20.62 -7.60
CA PRO A 142 11.21 20.41 -8.39
C PRO A 142 12.24 21.55 -8.28
N ASP A 143 11.82 22.74 -7.80
CA ASP A 143 12.68 23.93 -7.66
C ASP A 143 13.17 24.15 -6.23
N ALA A 144 12.65 23.39 -5.25
CA ALA A 144 13.15 23.46 -3.87
C ALA A 144 14.60 22.95 -3.79
N ALA A 145 15.42 23.66 -3.01
CA ALA A 145 16.81 23.28 -2.79
C ALA A 145 16.88 21.95 -2.00
N PRO A 146 17.47 20.87 -2.57
CA PRO A 146 17.55 19.60 -1.86
C PRO A 146 18.42 19.72 -0.59
N PRO A 147 17.96 19.19 0.55
CA PRO A 147 18.69 19.22 1.80
C PRO A 147 19.80 18.14 1.85
N TYR A 148 20.79 18.24 0.94
CA TYR A 148 21.91 17.28 0.82
C TYR A 148 22.67 17.03 2.11
N LEU A 149 22.92 15.77 2.45
CA LEU A 149 23.70 15.42 3.63
C LEU A 149 25.17 15.80 3.44
N PRO A 150 25.83 16.40 4.46
CA PRO A 150 27.22 16.83 4.34
C PRO A 150 28.14 15.71 3.84
N GLY A 151 28.92 16.01 2.80
CA GLY A 151 29.87 15.04 2.22
C GLY A 151 29.24 13.93 1.38
N THR A 152 27.94 14.03 1.05
CA THR A 152 27.24 13.05 0.21
C THR A 152 26.35 13.75 -0.83
N GLY A 153 25.96 13.01 -1.87
CA GLY A 153 24.94 13.39 -2.83
C GLY A 153 23.50 13.03 -2.41
N THR A 154 23.27 12.63 -1.16
CA THR A 154 21.97 12.12 -0.70
C THR A 154 21.09 13.23 -0.12
N ALA A 155 19.82 13.31 -0.54
CA ALA A 155 18.82 14.24 -0.01
C ALA A 155 17.41 13.64 -0.10
N ALA A 156 16.55 13.94 0.88
CA ALA A 156 15.11 13.70 0.76
C ALA A 156 14.46 14.86 -0.01
N LEU A 157 13.59 14.53 -0.98
CA LEU A 157 12.81 15.50 -1.75
C LEU A 157 11.32 15.44 -1.40
N LEU A 158 10.85 14.33 -0.84
CA LEU A 158 9.46 14.18 -0.39
C LEU A 158 9.43 13.34 0.88
N MET A 159 8.75 13.86 1.91
CA MET A 159 8.34 13.12 3.10
C MET A 159 6.86 13.40 3.36
N THR A 160 6.01 12.38 3.47
CA THR A 160 4.56 12.57 3.59
C THR A 160 3.97 11.88 4.82
N PRO A 161 2.82 12.33 5.34
CA PRO A 161 2.10 11.63 6.42
C PRO A 161 1.70 10.19 6.05
N ALA A 162 1.64 9.86 4.76
CA ALA A 162 1.34 8.52 4.26
C ALA A 162 2.53 7.54 4.33
N GLY A 163 3.70 8.00 4.82
CA GLY A 163 4.87 7.15 5.05
C GLY A 163 5.88 7.14 3.92
N THR A 164 5.72 7.99 2.91
CA THR A 164 6.71 8.09 1.85
C THR A 164 7.93 8.86 2.34
N VAL A 165 9.11 8.31 2.05
CA VAL A 165 10.40 8.99 2.08
C VAL A 165 11.05 8.77 0.72
N ALA A 166 11.12 9.81 -0.11
CA ALA A 166 11.67 9.73 -1.46
C ALA A 166 12.70 10.82 -1.70
N GLY A 167 13.67 10.55 -2.57
CA GLY A 167 14.77 11.49 -2.77
C GLY A 167 15.83 11.03 -3.77
N ILE A 168 17.00 11.65 -3.65
CA ILE A 168 18.21 11.36 -4.42
C ILE A 168 19.20 10.68 -3.48
N ALA A 169 19.82 9.60 -3.93
CA ALA A 169 20.91 8.90 -3.26
C ALA A 169 22.26 9.33 -3.84
N ASP A 170 23.31 9.22 -3.03
CA ASP A 170 24.67 9.44 -3.48
C ASP A 170 25.03 8.49 -4.64
N PRO A 171 25.55 9.02 -5.76
CA PRO A 171 25.94 8.20 -6.92
C PRO A 171 27.01 7.15 -6.60
N ALA A 172 27.86 7.40 -5.60
CA ALA A 172 28.90 6.48 -5.17
C ALA A 172 28.36 5.28 -4.38
N TRP A 173 27.10 5.34 -3.90
CA TRP A 173 26.53 4.25 -3.11
C TRP A 173 26.00 3.14 -4.03
N PRO A 174 26.45 1.88 -3.86
CA PRO A 174 25.95 0.75 -4.66
C PRO A 174 24.49 0.42 -4.36
N GLN A 175 24.03 0.70 -3.14
CA GLN A 175 22.66 0.54 -2.68
C GLN A 175 22.46 1.44 -1.46
N LEU A 176 21.23 1.91 -1.26
CA LEU A 176 20.85 2.76 -0.15
C LEU A 176 20.34 1.87 0.99
N GLU A 177 20.83 2.09 2.20
CA GLU A 177 20.23 1.56 3.42
C GLU A 177 19.52 2.69 4.14
N ILE A 178 18.30 2.45 4.60
CA ILE A 178 17.53 3.40 5.41
C ILE A 178 17.19 2.73 6.74
N THR A 179 17.55 3.41 7.84
CA THR A 179 17.03 3.13 9.18
C THR A 179 15.95 4.13 9.53
N GLY A 180 14.83 3.67 10.06
CA GLY A 180 13.85 4.50 10.75
C GLY A 180 13.79 4.12 12.22
N GLN A 181 13.83 5.10 13.12
CA GLN A 181 13.71 4.87 14.56
C GLN A 181 12.65 5.79 15.15
N ASN A 182 11.72 5.22 15.91
CA ASN A 182 10.76 5.92 16.76
C ASN A 182 10.73 5.27 18.15
N GLU A 183 9.84 5.73 19.03
CA GLU A 183 9.73 5.24 20.41
C GLU A 183 9.37 3.74 20.49
N ALA A 184 8.59 3.24 19.53
CA ALA A 184 8.08 1.88 19.52
C ALA A 184 8.99 0.88 18.80
N SER A 185 9.73 1.34 17.79
CA SER A 185 10.34 0.43 16.82
C SER A 185 11.56 1.02 16.12
N MET A 186 12.41 0.10 15.64
CA MET A 186 13.50 0.40 14.72
C MET A 186 13.29 -0.46 13.47
N SER A 187 13.24 0.20 12.32
CA SER A 187 13.20 -0.46 11.03
C SER A 187 14.53 -0.28 10.31
N LEU A 188 14.91 -1.31 9.55
CA LEU A 188 16.06 -1.31 8.68
C LEU A 188 15.65 -1.88 7.33
N ARG A 189 15.92 -1.16 6.26
CA ARG A 189 15.58 -1.55 4.90
C ARG A 189 16.70 -1.22 3.93
N GLU A 190 17.03 -2.19 3.10
CA GLU A 190 17.81 -1.99 1.89
C GLU A 190 16.85 -1.46 0.82
N ILE A 191 17.16 -0.29 0.27
CA ILE A 191 16.35 0.41 -0.72
C ILE A 191 17.13 0.42 -2.05
N PRO A 192 16.53 -0.04 -3.14
CA PRO A 192 17.17 0.02 -4.44
C PRO A 192 17.36 1.48 -4.87
N ILE A 193 18.38 1.76 -5.69
CA ILE A 193 18.63 3.10 -6.26
C ILE A 193 18.38 3.07 -7.77
N PHE A 194 17.46 3.90 -8.25
CA PHE A 194 17.19 4.07 -9.67
C PHE A 194 18.29 4.95 -10.28
N ARG A 195 19.24 4.31 -10.96
CA ARG A 195 20.48 4.95 -11.40
C ARG A 195 20.29 6.19 -12.28
N PRO A 196 19.33 6.26 -13.22
CA PRO A 196 19.07 7.51 -13.93
C PRO A 196 18.51 8.58 -12.98
N GLY A 197 19.39 9.44 -12.47
CA GLY A 197 19.06 10.47 -11.47
C GLY A 197 19.27 10.03 -10.02
N ASN A 198 19.79 8.81 -9.78
CA ASN A 198 20.01 8.21 -8.46
C ASN A 198 18.81 8.34 -7.51
N LEU A 199 17.61 8.06 -8.00
CA LEU A 199 16.37 8.28 -7.26
C LEU A 199 16.04 7.08 -6.38
N PHE A 200 15.40 7.32 -5.24
CA PHE A 200 14.88 6.27 -4.36
C PHE A 200 13.49 6.62 -3.84
N VAL A 201 12.71 5.58 -3.50
CA VAL A 201 11.45 5.70 -2.76
C VAL A 201 11.42 4.62 -1.69
N HIS A 202 11.15 5.02 -0.46
CA HIS A 202 10.84 4.15 0.65
C HIS A 202 9.42 4.42 1.13
N LEU A 203 8.52 3.45 0.98
CA LEU A 203 7.19 3.47 1.56
C LEU A 203 7.27 2.83 2.94
N ALA A 204 7.57 3.65 3.95
CA ALA A 204 7.73 3.23 5.33
C ALA A 204 6.35 3.00 5.97
N PRO A 205 6.19 1.95 6.80
CA PRO A 205 5.00 1.85 7.63
C PRO A 205 5.03 2.84 8.81
N MET A 206 6.05 3.70 8.96
CA MET A 206 6.27 4.59 10.10
C MET A 206 6.02 6.06 9.75
N LYS A 207 5.40 6.81 10.65
CA LYS A 207 5.12 8.25 10.44
C LYS A 207 6.41 9.05 10.36
N PRO A 208 6.67 9.78 9.25
CA PRO A 208 7.88 10.58 9.16
C PRO A 208 7.97 11.69 10.22
N SER A 209 6.84 12.26 10.65
CA SER A 209 6.81 13.28 11.70
C SER A 209 7.22 12.79 13.10
N ARG A 210 7.27 11.46 13.31
CA ARG A 210 7.64 10.84 14.59
C ARG A 210 8.81 9.86 14.45
N THR A 211 9.48 9.86 13.31
CA THR A 211 10.55 8.90 13.00
C THR A 211 11.81 9.65 12.59
N THR A 212 12.90 9.37 13.30
CA THR A 212 14.22 9.79 12.86
C THR A 212 14.70 8.81 11.80
N TYR A 213 14.95 9.31 10.60
CA TYR A 213 15.55 8.53 9.54
C TYR A 213 17.05 8.75 9.49
N ALA A 214 17.79 7.70 9.18
CA ALA A 214 19.18 7.79 8.78
C ALA A 214 19.41 6.91 7.55
N VAL A 215 20.42 7.28 6.76
CA VAL A 215 20.75 6.65 5.48
C VAL A 215 22.24 6.41 5.34
N GLY A 216 22.61 5.52 4.43
CA GLY A 216 23.99 5.25 4.10
C GLY A 216 24.15 4.19 3.03
N PRO A 217 25.40 3.91 2.61
CA PRO A 217 25.66 2.76 1.76
C PRO A 217 25.38 1.48 2.53
N THR A 218 24.75 0.49 1.90
CA THR A 218 24.61 -0.82 2.56
C THR A 218 25.99 -1.45 2.76
N PRO A 219 26.30 -1.99 3.96
CA PRO A 219 27.49 -2.82 4.14
C PRO A 219 27.33 -4.22 3.53
N GLY A 220 26.13 -4.58 3.05
CA GLY A 220 25.76 -5.93 2.65
C GLY A 220 25.40 -6.80 3.86
N LYS A 221 24.50 -7.78 3.65
CA LYS A 221 23.91 -8.59 4.75
C LYS A 221 24.94 -9.34 5.60
N GLN A 222 26.03 -9.80 5.00
CA GLN A 222 27.07 -10.60 5.67
C GLN A 222 28.01 -9.75 6.54
N SER A 223 28.12 -8.46 6.26
CA SER A 223 29.05 -7.54 6.95
C SER A 223 28.34 -6.58 7.89
N ARG A 224 27.02 -6.74 8.08
CA ARG A 224 26.24 -5.88 8.95
C ARG A 224 26.54 -6.21 10.42
N PRO A 225 27.10 -5.28 11.21
CA PRO A 225 27.31 -5.52 12.63
C PRO A 225 25.96 -5.63 13.36
N PRO A 226 25.91 -6.34 14.50
CA PRO A 226 24.73 -6.30 15.37
C PRO A 226 24.37 -4.85 15.70
N ARG A 227 23.09 -4.49 15.58
CA ARG A 227 22.59 -3.13 15.82
C ARG A 227 23.17 -2.06 14.89
N TYR A 228 23.56 -2.44 13.68
CA TYR A 228 23.92 -1.47 12.64
C TYR A 228 22.80 -0.43 12.48
N GLN A 229 23.21 0.84 12.44
CA GLN A 229 22.38 1.95 12.04
C GLN A 229 23.04 2.64 10.86
N ALA A 230 22.21 3.15 9.95
CA ALA A 230 22.74 3.88 8.82
C ALA A 230 23.43 5.17 9.33
N PRO A 231 24.63 5.49 8.86
CA PRO A 231 25.52 6.45 9.52
C PRO A 231 25.09 7.92 9.39
N TYR A 232 24.28 8.28 8.40
CA TYR A 232 23.97 9.68 8.11
C TYR A 232 22.52 10.02 8.45
N PRO A 233 22.24 10.87 9.47
CA PRO A 233 20.87 11.26 9.81
C PRO A 233 20.25 12.03 8.64
N LEU A 234 19.15 11.51 8.09
CA LEU A 234 18.47 12.09 6.94
C LEU A 234 17.76 13.38 7.36
N ARG A 235 18.01 14.47 6.64
CA ARG A 235 17.32 15.74 6.88
C ARG A 235 15.88 15.68 6.38
N PRO A 236 14.93 16.40 7.02
CA PRO A 236 13.57 16.52 6.52
C PRO A 236 13.56 17.01 5.07
N ALA A 237 12.65 16.47 4.26
CA ALA A 237 12.42 16.98 2.91
C ALA A 237 11.88 18.43 2.97
N PRO A 238 12.07 19.24 1.91
CA PRO A 238 11.35 20.48 1.76
C PRO A 238 9.83 20.25 1.78
N GLU A 239 9.06 21.28 2.16
CA GLU A 239 7.60 21.23 2.05
C GLU A 239 7.18 20.88 0.61
N PRO A 240 6.20 19.99 0.43
CA PRO A 240 5.68 19.71 -0.90
C PRO A 240 5.20 20.99 -1.58
N ALA A 241 5.36 21.07 -2.89
CA ALA A 241 4.78 22.19 -3.64
C ALA A 241 3.28 22.25 -3.41
N ALA A 242 2.59 21.12 -3.37
CA ALA A 242 1.18 21.08 -3.05
C ALA A 242 0.76 19.71 -2.53
N THR A 243 -0.22 19.74 -1.63
CA THR A 243 -0.97 18.58 -1.13
C THR A 243 -2.44 18.96 -1.15
N LYS A 244 -3.28 18.18 -1.83
CA LYS A 244 -4.72 18.47 -1.92
C LYS A 244 -5.55 17.21 -1.84
N LEU A 245 -6.70 17.33 -1.17
CA LEU A 245 -7.79 16.38 -1.26
C LEU A 245 -8.45 16.52 -2.65
N ASP A 246 -8.20 15.57 -3.53
CA ASP A 246 -8.68 15.58 -4.92
C ASP A 246 -9.81 14.57 -5.17
N LYS A 247 -10.04 13.62 -4.25
CA LYS A 247 -11.18 12.70 -4.26
C LYS A 247 -11.78 12.56 -2.86
N PRO A 248 -12.61 13.51 -2.41
CA PRO A 248 -13.28 13.41 -1.12
C PRO A 248 -14.21 12.17 -1.10
N VAL A 249 -14.28 11.50 0.05
CA VAL A 249 -15.20 10.39 0.30
C VAL A 249 -16.47 10.96 0.93
N PHE A 250 -17.62 10.55 0.39
CA PHE A 250 -18.93 10.94 0.88
C PHE A 250 -19.83 9.70 1.05
N PRO A 251 -20.62 9.62 2.14
CA PRO A 251 -20.64 10.56 3.26
C PRO A 251 -19.34 10.54 4.07
N VAL A 252 -19.01 11.65 4.70
CA VAL A 252 -17.88 11.69 5.66
C VAL A 252 -18.26 10.79 6.83
N PRO A 253 -17.44 9.78 7.17
CA PRO A 253 -17.73 8.91 8.30
C PRO A 253 -17.88 9.69 9.60
N ASP A 254 -18.92 9.38 10.38
CA ASP A 254 -19.12 10.02 11.68
C ASP A 254 -17.98 9.65 12.64
N ARG A 255 -17.41 10.68 13.27
CA ARG A 255 -16.32 10.57 14.25
C ARG A 255 -16.78 10.89 15.67
N ALA A 256 -18.01 11.37 15.86
CA ALA A 256 -18.61 11.68 17.16
C ALA A 256 -19.24 10.44 17.82
N THR A 257 -18.64 9.28 17.60
CA THR A 257 -19.00 8.01 18.24
C THR A 257 -17.82 7.53 19.08
N PRO A 258 -18.03 6.70 20.11
CA PRO A 258 -16.91 6.15 20.90
C PRO A 258 -15.85 5.46 20.02
N ALA A 259 -16.28 4.74 18.99
CA ALA A 259 -15.39 4.12 18.01
C ALA A 259 -14.56 5.15 17.22
N GLY A 260 -15.20 6.24 16.78
CA GLY A 260 -14.54 7.34 16.07
C GLY A 260 -13.57 8.14 16.94
N GLU A 261 -13.93 8.40 18.18
CA GLU A 261 -13.06 9.08 19.16
C GLU A 261 -11.83 8.22 19.47
N PHE A 262 -12.03 6.92 19.76
CA PHE A 262 -10.93 5.99 19.98
C PHE A 262 -10.04 5.87 18.74
N PHE A 263 -10.62 5.75 17.55
CA PHE A 263 -9.87 5.69 16.29
C PHE A 263 -8.97 6.92 16.11
N ASN A 264 -9.50 8.13 16.38
CA ASN A 264 -8.72 9.36 16.27
C ASN A 264 -7.53 9.37 17.25
N VAL A 265 -7.76 9.00 18.52
CA VAL A 265 -6.69 8.91 19.52
C VAL A 265 -5.65 7.87 19.11
N CYS A 266 -6.12 6.69 18.70
CA CYS A 266 -5.27 5.57 18.32
C CYS A 266 -4.41 5.91 17.09
N VAL A 267 -5.01 6.41 16.02
CA VAL A 267 -4.26 6.80 14.81
C VAL A 267 -3.36 7.98 15.08
N GLU A 268 -3.71 8.94 15.94
CA GLU A 268 -2.81 10.05 16.28
C GLU A 268 -1.58 9.54 17.06
N ARG A 269 -1.79 8.67 18.04
CA ARG A 269 -0.72 8.16 18.91
C ARG A 269 0.11 7.02 18.32
N ALA A 270 -0.43 6.28 17.35
CA ALA A 270 0.27 5.19 16.71
C ALA A 270 1.55 5.65 16.02
N SER A 271 2.54 4.76 16.00
CA SER A 271 3.81 4.98 15.29
C SER A 271 3.66 4.75 13.79
N GLU A 272 2.67 3.95 13.41
CA GLU A 272 2.39 3.55 12.05
C GLU A 272 1.61 4.60 11.26
N VAL A 273 1.80 4.60 9.95
CA VAL A 273 1.05 5.46 9.04
C VAL A 273 -0.31 4.89 8.70
N LEU A 274 -1.27 5.78 8.48
CA LEU A 274 -2.55 5.48 7.88
C LEU A 274 -2.94 6.59 6.90
N ALA A 275 -2.69 6.32 5.62
CA ALA A 275 -3.12 7.23 4.55
C ALA A 275 -4.65 7.34 4.53
N ASP A 276 -5.18 8.51 4.17
CA ASP A 276 -6.62 8.76 4.04
C ASP A 276 -7.45 8.45 5.30
N ARG A 277 -6.89 8.71 6.49
CA ARG A 277 -7.54 8.40 7.79
C ARG A 277 -8.99 8.89 7.90
N ASP A 278 -9.32 9.99 7.22
CA ASP A 278 -10.64 10.62 7.30
C ASP A 278 -11.71 9.88 6.46
N ALA A 279 -11.33 8.99 5.53
CA ALA A 279 -12.28 8.20 4.76
C ALA A 279 -12.62 6.84 5.36
N TYR A 280 -11.93 6.41 6.41
CA TYR A 280 -12.21 5.11 6.99
C TYR A 280 -13.59 5.10 7.66
N GLU A 281 -14.43 4.14 7.28
CA GLU A 281 -15.68 3.83 7.98
C GLU A 281 -15.37 3.10 9.29
N MET A 282 -16.04 3.49 10.36
CA MET A 282 -15.91 2.84 11.67
C MET A 282 -16.69 1.54 11.68
N GLY A 283 -15.99 0.44 11.95
CA GLY A 283 -16.56 -0.89 12.10
C GLY A 283 -16.81 -1.24 13.57
N ALA A 284 -16.63 -2.53 13.88
CA ALA A 284 -16.77 -3.04 15.23
C ALA A 284 -15.71 -2.42 16.15
N PHE A 285 -16.18 -1.94 17.30
CA PHE A 285 -15.35 -1.39 18.35
C PHE A 285 -15.49 -2.25 19.62
N LEU A 286 -14.35 -2.66 20.16
CA LEU A 286 -14.25 -3.28 21.46
C LEU A 286 -13.56 -2.34 22.41
N GLU A 287 -14.26 -2.04 23.50
CA GLU A 287 -13.72 -1.34 24.64
C GLU A 287 -13.47 -2.35 25.77
N GLY A 288 -12.29 -2.27 26.36
CA GLY A 288 -11.92 -2.87 27.64
C GLY A 288 -11.69 -1.75 28.66
N GLU A 289 -11.32 -2.09 29.89
CA GLU A 289 -11.11 -1.08 30.95
C GLU A 289 -10.09 -0.01 30.54
N ASP A 290 -8.94 -0.45 30.03
CA ASP A 290 -7.79 0.41 29.73
C ASP A 290 -7.29 0.24 28.29
N VAL A 291 -7.94 -0.62 27.51
CA VAL A 291 -7.53 -0.97 26.15
C VAL A 291 -8.72 -0.94 25.20
N GLY A 292 -8.47 -0.66 23.92
CA GLY A 292 -9.49 -0.67 22.89
C GLY A 292 -8.98 -1.23 21.58
N VAL A 293 -9.92 -1.71 20.77
CA VAL A 293 -9.67 -2.10 19.38
C VAL A 293 -10.83 -1.65 18.52
N VAL A 294 -10.53 -0.94 17.44
CA VAL A 294 -11.51 -0.57 16.42
C VAL A 294 -11.07 -1.16 15.08
N VAL A 295 -11.99 -1.87 14.44
CA VAL A 295 -11.83 -2.31 13.05
C VAL A 295 -12.41 -1.22 12.16
N VAL A 296 -11.69 -0.87 11.10
CA VAL A 296 -12.05 0.22 10.20
C VAL A 296 -11.92 -0.22 8.75
N ARG A 297 -12.71 0.39 7.85
CA ARG A 297 -12.76 -0.01 6.45
C ARG A 297 -12.57 1.15 5.50
N LEU A 298 -11.90 0.88 4.39
CA LEU A 298 -11.81 1.80 3.27
C LEU A 298 -12.06 1.03 1.97
N GLY A 299 -13.32 1.00 1.55
CA GLY A 299 -13.78 0.16 0.45
C GLY A 299 -13.48 -1.33 0.70
N GLY A 300 -12.53 -1.87 -0.07
CA GLY A 300 -12.09 -3.27 0.05
C GLY A 300 -10.98 -3.49 1.07
N LEU A 301 -10.38 -2.44 1.62
CA LEU A 301 -9.32 -2.49 2.62
C LEU A 301 -9.93 -2.57 4.02
N VAL A 302 -9.33 -3.40 4.86
CA VAL A 302 -9.66 -3.50 6.28
C VAL A 302 -8.38 -3.25 7.06
N THR A 303 -8.49 -2.41 8.07
CA THR A 303 -7.39 -2.03 8.96
C THR A 303 -7.95 -2.07 10.36
N LEU A 304 -7.13 -2.38 11.35
CA LEU A 304 -7.50 -2.21 12.75
C LEU A 304 -6.54 -1.21 13.41
N CYS A 305 -7.08 -0.44 14.34
CA CYS A 305 -6.29 0.34 15.27
C CYS A 305 -6.55 -0.20 16.67
N GLN A 306 -5.50 -0.55 17.37
CA GLN A 306 -5.58 -1.09 18.72
C GLN A 306 -4.61 -0.37 19.64
N GLY A 307 -4.94 -0.28 20.92
CA GLY A 307 -4.04 0.29 21.90
C GLY A 307 -4.70 0.66 23.21
N GLY A 308 -3.92 1.26 24.09
CA GLY A 308 -4.33 1.67 25.43
C GLY A 308 -3.24 1.43 26.47
N LEU A 309 -3.61 1.54 27.74
CA LEU A 309 -2.77 1.21 28.89
C LEU A 309 -2.82 -0.32 29.08
N GLY A 310 -1.69 -1.01 28.91
CA GLY A 310 -1.73 -2.47 28.99
C GLY A 310 -0.61 -3.20 28.27
N TYR A 311 0.09 -2.50 27.36
CA TYR A 311 1.21 -3.10 26.64
C TYR A 311 2.43 -3.27 27.57
N GLY A 312 3.13 -4.39 27.43
CA GLY A 312 4.19 -4.79 28.36
C GLY A 312 3.66 -5.08 29.78
N GLY A 313 4.33 -4.56 30.81
CA GLY A 313 3.94 -4.73 32.22
C GLY A 313 2.72 -3.91 32.67
N GLY A 314 1.87 -3.44 31.73
CA GLY A 314 0.65 -2.68 32.02
C GLY A 314 0.87 -1.21 32.42
N LYS A 315 2.06 -0.65 32.16
CA LYS A 315 2.43 0.72 32.60
C LYS A 315 2.67 1.70 31.46
N THR A 316 2.62 1.23 30.22
CA THR A 316 2.97 2.04 29.05
C THR A 316 1.82 1.99 28.07
N GLU A 317 1.41 3.17 27.61
CA GLU A 317 0.49 3.29 26.49
C GLU A 317 1.18 2.84 25.22
N TYR A 318 0.48 2.04 24.42
CA TYR A 318 0.94 1.66 23.09
C TYR A 318 -0.25 1.64 22.15
N TYR A 319 -0.06 2.15 20.94
CA TYR A 319 -1.07 2.18 19.89
C TYR A 319 -0.43 1.71 18.60
N GLN A 320 -1.15 0.89 17.85
CA GLN A 320 -0.67 0.26 16.64
C GLN A 320 -1.75 0.20 15.58
N ILE A 321 -1.34 0.39 14.33
CA ILE A 321 -2.18 0.19 13.15
C ILE A 321 -1.75 -1.10 12.48
N MET A 322 -2.69 -2.05 12.31
CA MET A 322 -2.43 -3.29 11.59
C MET A 322 -3.29 -3.36 10.34
N TYR A 323 -2.65 -3.66 9.22
CA TYR A 323 -3.32 -3.86 7.95
C TYR A 323 -3.73 -5.31 7.80
N ASP A 324 -4.94 -5.53 7.29
CA ASP A 324 -5.37 -6.87 6.89
C ASP A 324 -4.41 -7.45 5.85
N GLN A 325 -4.18 -8.75 5.94
CA GLN A 325 -3.39 -9.47 4.96
C GLN A 325 -4.23 -9.70 3.69
N PRO A 326 -3.62 -9.99 2.53
CA PRO A 326 -4.36 -10.30 1.32
C PRO A 326 -5.45 -11.35 1.59
N LYS A 327 -6.70 -10.99 1.24
CA LYS A 327 -7.94 -11.66 1.63
C LYS A 327 -7.87 -13.19 1.62
N PRO A 328 -8.18 -13.88 2.73
CA PRO A 328 -8.62 -15.27 2.69
C PRO A 328 -9.86 -15.38 1.78
N SER A 329 -9.99 -16.48 1.04
CA SER A 329 -11.16 -16.71 0.20
C SER A 329 -12.42 -16.89 1.05
N GLY A 330 -13.33 -15.91 1.07
CA GLY A 330 -14.64 -16.06 1.68
C GLY A 330 -15.34 -14.74 2.06
N PRO A 331 -16.67 -14.75 2.22
CA PRO A 331 -17.43 -13.58 2.68
C PRO A 331 -17.30 -13.33 4.20
N VAL A 332 -16.75 -14.30 4.94
CA VAL A 332 -16.51 -14.24 6.39
C VAL A 332 -15.10 -14.75 6.66
N TYR A 333 -14.29 -13.97 7.37
CA TYR A 333 -12.92 -14.37 7.75
C TYR A 333 -12.44 -13.64 9.00
N ALA A 334 -11.50 -14.26 9.72
CA ALA A 334 -10.86 -13.67 10.90
C ALA A 334 -9.71 -12.75 10.48
N LEU A 335 -9.55 -11.64 11.20
CA LEU A 335 -8.43 -10.73 11.04
C LEU A 335 -7.31 -11.12 11.99
N ARG A 336 -6.06 -10.96 11.53
CA ARG A 336 -4.91 -11.10 12.41
C ARG A 336 -4.86 -9.92 13.36
N THR A 337 -4.77 -10.22 14.65
CA THR A 337 -4.59 -9.24 15.73
C THR A 337 -3.46 -9.67 16.64
N GLU A 338 -2.92 -8.73 17.40
CA GLU A 338 -1.97 -9.03 18.47
C GLU A 338 -2.66 -8.92 19.84
N THR A 339 -1.94 -9.32 20.89
CA THR A 339 -2.35 -9.05 22.26
C THR A 339 -2.52 -7.54 22.45
N VAL A 340 -3.72 -7.11 22.82
CA VAL A 340 -4.04 -5.68 22.96
C VAL A 340 -3.42 -5.11 24.24
N GLY A 341 -3.39 -5.91 25.30
CA GLY A 341 -2.74 -5.54 26.56
C GLY A 341 -3.00 -6.53 27.68
N ARG A 342 -2.85 -6.06 28.92
CA ARG A 342 -3.18 -6.81 30.13
C ARG A 342 -4.14 -6.03 31.01
N VAL A 343 -5.22 -6.68 31.43
CA VAL A 343 -6.18 -6.16 32.42
C VAL A 343 -6.15 -7.06 33.65
N ALA A 344 -5.94 -6.46 34.82
CA ALA A 344 -5.74 -7.19 36.09
C ALA A 344 -4.70 -8.34 35.99
N GLY A 345 -3.63 -8.13 35.19
CA GLY A 345 -2.56 -9.11 34.97
C GLY A 345 -2.86 -10.18 33.91
N LYS A 346 -4.11 -10.29 33.43
CA LYS A 346 -4.51 -11.23 32.39
C LYS A 346 -4.31 -10.64 31.00
N ILE A 347 -3.82 -11.47 30.08
CA ILE A 347 -3.67 -11.13 28.66
C ILE A 347 -5.06 -10.92 28.06
N GLN A 348 -5.24 -9.82 27.35
CA GLN A 348 -6.48 -9.51 26.66
C GLN A 348 -6.27 -9.60 25.15
N ASN A 349 -6.86 -10.65 24.56
CA ASN A 349 -6.83 -10.93 23.13
C ASN A 349 -8.20 -10.60 22.54
N ALA A 350 -8.22 -9.79 21.49
CA ALA A 350 -9.41 -9.61 20.67
C ALA A 350 -9.53 -10.77 19.66
N TYR A 351 -10.75 -11.07 19.26
CA TYR A 351 -11.07 -11.89 18.10
C TYR A 351 -11.90 -11.04 17.16
N LEU A 352 -11.34 -10.75 15.99
CA LEU A 352 -11.85 -9.76 15.05
C LEU A 352 -12.08 -10.42 13.71
N GLY A 353 -12.99 -9.88 12.91
CA GLY A 353 -13.16 -10.37 11.56
C GLY A 353 -14.05 -9.51 10.69
N VAL A 354 -14.17 -9.97 9.45
CA VAL A 354 -15.01 -9.37 8.41
C VAL A 354 -16.20 -10.27 8.17
N VAL A 355 -17.37 -9.65 7.98
CA VAL A 355 -18.65 -10.31 7.69
C VAL A 355 -19.39 -9.55 6.57
N PRO A 356 -20.41 -10.14 5.95
CA PRO A 356 -21.27 -9.41 5.02
C PRO A 356 -21.81 -8.11 5.63
N ALA A 357 -21.92 -7.06 4.82
CA ALA A 357 -22.44 -5.76 5.29
C ALA A 357 -23.88 -5.83 5.85
N ALA A 358 -24.65 -6.85 5.46
CA ALA A 358 -26.00 -7.12 5.96
C ALA A 358 -26.02 -7.79 7.35
N ALA A 359 -24.86 -8.18 7.89
CA ALA A 359 -24.78 -8.80 9.21
C ALA A 359 -25.23 -7.80 10.30
N ALA A 360 -26.18 -8.23 11.12
CA ALA A 360 -26.65 -7.49 12.29
C ALA A 360 -26.23 -8.15 13.61
N ALA A 361 -25.94 -9.45 13.59
CA ALA A 361 -25.47 -10.19 14.75
C ALA A 361 -24.43 -11.24 14.36
N VAL A 362 -23.45 -11.44 15.23
CA VAL A 362 -22.43 -12.48 15.09
C VAL A 362 -22.30 -13.19 16.43
N LYS A 363 -22.41 -14.53 16.38
CA LYS A 363 -22.29 -15.42 17.52
C LYS A 363 -21.03 -16.26 17.38
N LEU A 364 -20.24 -16.31 18.44
CA LEU A 364 -18.94 -16.99 18.47
C LEU A 364 -18.92 -18.09 19.53
N ASP A 365 -18.44 -19.26 19.15
CA ASP A 365 -18.21 -20.39 20.05
C ASP A 365 -16.73 -20.75 20.06
N PHE A 366 -16.06 -20.50 21.19
CA PHE A 366 -14.64 -20.78 21.38
C PHE A 366 -14.38 -22.20 21.93
N GLY A 367 -15.40 -23.07 21.97
CA GLY A 367 -15.28 -24.42 22.53
C GLY A 367 -15.31 -24.47 24.06
N THR A 368 -15.74 -23.38 24.72
CA THR A 368 -15.85 -23.29 26.18
C THR A 368 -17.23 -23.71 26.71
N GLY A 369 -18.10 -24.22 25.82
CA GLY A 369 -19.49 -24.59 26.14
C GLY A 369 -20.47 -23.42 26.23
N LYS A 370 -20.02 -22.20 25.90
CA LYS A 370 -20.85 -21.00 25.83
C LYS A 370 -20.58 -20.25 24.53
N THR A 371 -21.66 -19.80 23.90
CA THR A 371 -21.60 -18.85 22.78
C THR A 371 -21.58 -17.44 23.33
N ILE A 372 -20.78 -16.55 22.72
CA ILE A 372 -20.76 -15.12 23.01
C ILE A 372 -21.28 -14.33 21.81
N ASP A 373 -21.99 -13.24 22.09
CA ASP A 373 -22.37 -12.27 21.06
C ASP A 373 -21.20 -11.31 20.82
N ALA A 374 -20.82 -11.13 19.56
CA ALA A 374 -19.79 -10.19 19.15
C ALA A 374 -20.41 -8.81 18.85
N THR A 375 -19.63 -7.75 19.07
CA THR A 375 -19.96 -6.42 18.55
C THR A 375 -19.87 -6.46 17.02
N VAL A 376 -20.87 -5.93 16.33
CA VAL A 376 -20.91 -5.87 14.85
C VAL A 376 -21.02 -4.40 14.41
N GLY A 377 -20.25 -4.02 13.39
CA GLY A 377 -20.30 -2.68 12.81
C GLY A 377 -19.71 -2.65 11.40
N ALA A 378 -20.38 -1.98 10.46
CA ALA A 378 -19.92 -1.79 9.08
C ALA A 378 -19.37 -3.06 8.38
N GLY A 379 -20.01 -4.23 8.58
CA GLY A 379 -19.54 -5.50 8.00
C GLY A 379 -18.25 -6.03 8.63
N THR A 380 -18.02 -5.73 9.90
CA THR A 380 -16.95 -6.30 10.73
C THR A 380 -17.54 -6.76 12.05
N PHE A 381 -16.83 -7.66 12.74
CA PHE A 381 -17.19 -8.09 14.08
C PHE A 381 -15.97 -8.11 14.99
N ALA A 382 -16.22 -8.03 16.29
CA ALA A 382 -15.20 -8.05 17.31
C ALA A 382 -15.75 -8.64 18.62
N ALA A 383 -14.99 -9.52 19.27
CA ALA A 383 -15.24 -9.96 20.65
C ALA A 383 -13.93 -10.16 21.43
N TRP A 384 -13.98 -10.10 22.76
CA TRP A 384 -12.85 -10.54 23.59
C TRP A 384 -12.81 -12.06 23.65
N VAL A 385 -11.63 -12.65 23.48
CA VAL A 385 -11.44 -14.10 23.65
C VAL A 385 -11.69 -14.45 25.12
N PRO A 386 -12.61 -15.37 25.45
CA PRO A 386 -12.92 -15.70 26.84
C PRO A 386 -11.77 -16.47 27.51
N ASP A 387 -11.79 -16.50 28.84
CA ASP A 387 -10.90 -17.37 29.62
C ASP A 387 -11.17 -18.85 29.30
N GLY A 388 -10.13 -19.69 29.38
CA GLY A 388 -10.25 -21.14 29.23
C GLY A 388 -10.28 -21.65 27.78
N VAL A 389 -10.06 -20.78 26.80
CA VAL A 389 -9.87 -21.18 25.40
C VAL A 389 -8.56 -21.95 25.22
N SER A 390 -8.59 -22.97 24.36
CA SER A 390 -7.40 -23.78 24.05
C SER A 390 -6.23 -22.92 23.59
N GLN A 391 -5.04 -23.20 24.14
CA GLN A 391 -3.79 -22.59 23.70
C GLN A 391 -3.12 -23.33 22.53
N ASP A 392 -3.77 -24.37 21.97
CA ASP A 392 -3.34 -24.98 20.72
C ASP A 392 -3.70 -24.07 19.54
N TYR A 393 -3.00 -22.94 19.45
CA TYR A 393 -3.28 -21.86 18.50
C TYR A 393 -3.26 -22.32 17.04
N ALA A 394 -2.49 -23.36 16.71
CA ALA A 394 -2.38 -23.88 15.36
C ALA A 394 -3.65 -24.61 14.89
N ASN A 395 -4.41 -25.21 15.82
CA ASN A 395 -5.59 -26.01 15.48
C ASN A 395 -6.89 -25.46 16.09
N ALA A 396 -6.80 -24.46 16.96
CA ALA A 396 -7.96 -23.83 17.58
C ALA A 396 -8.86 -23.18 16.52
N LYS A 397 -10.14 -23.54 16.58
CA LYS A 397 -11.19 -23.00 15.71
C LYS A 397 -12.26 -22.35 16.55
N VAL A 398 -12.84 -21.28 16.00
CA VAL A 398 -14.00 -20.58 16.57
C VAL A 398 -15.20 -20.89 15.69
N GLY A 399 -16.24 -21.48 16.27
CA GLY A 399 -17.53 -21.58 15.61
C GLY A 399 -18.12 -20.20 15.41
N VAL A 400 -18.59 -19.89 14.20
CA VAL A 400 -19.17 -18.58 13.88
C VAL A 400 -20.56 -18.77 13.27
N THR A 401 -21.52 -17.99 13.75
CA THR A 401 -22.84 -17.85 13.15
C THR A 401 -23.12 -16.37 12.91
N VAL A 402 -23.38 -16.01 11.67
CA VAL A 402 -23.64 -14.63 11.23
C VAL A 402 -25.11 -14.53 10.83
N LEU A 403 -25.80 -13.55 11.40
CA LEU A 403 -27.23 -13.34 11.22
C LEU A 403 -27.49 -11.95 10.63
N ASP A 404 -28.50 -11.84 9.77
CA ASP A 404 -29.05 -10.53 9.36
C ASP A 404 -30.01 -9.96 10.42
N ALA A 405 -30.57 -8.78 10.15
CA ALA A 405 -31.51 -8.12 11.05
C ALA A 405 -32.84 -8.87 11.24
N ALA A 406 -33.20 -9.77 10.32
CA ALA A 406 -34.38 -10.63 10.42
C ALA A 406 -34.09 -11.95 11.17
N GLY A 407 -32.84 -12.18 11.59
CA GLY A 407 -32.40 -13.43 12.21
C GLY A 407 -32.09 -14.54 11.22
N THR A 408 -32.03 -14.25 9.92
CA THR A 408 -31.65 -15.22 8.88
C THR A 408 -30.16 -15.49 8.95
N ILE A 409 -29.76 -16.75 8.86
CA ILE A 409 -28.35 -17.15 8.82
C ILE A 409 -27.75 -16.72 7.46
N LEU A 410 -26.82 -15.77 7.52
CA LEU A 410 -25.99 -15.35 6.39
C LEU A 410 -24.79 -16.27 6.22
N HIS A 411 -24.26 -16.79 7.32
CA HIS A 411 -23.13 -17.71 7.34
C HIS A 411 -23.11 -18.53 8.62
N GLN A 412 -22.74 -19.81 8.52
CA GLN A 412 -22.46 -20.68 9.65
C GLN A 412 -21.26 -21.55 9.32
N GLY A 413 -20.27 -21.59 10.21
CA GLY A 413 -19.03 -22.31 9.95
C GLY A 413 -18.03 -22.20 11.08
N THR A 414 -16.75 -22.40 10.77
CA THR A 414 -15.64 -22.25 11.71
C THR A 414 -14.55 -21.40 11.08
N LEU A 415 -13.93 -20.54 11.89
CA LEU A 415 -12.78 -19.74 11.53
C LEU A 415 -11.56 -20.14 12.38
N PRO A 416 -10.32 -19.93 11.91
CA PRO A 416 -9.14 -20.11 12.74
C PRO A 416 -9.17 -19.10 13.90
N LEU A 417 -8.66 -19.49 15.07
CA LEU A 417 -8.51 -18.56 16.19
C LEU A 417 -7.38 -17.54 15.96
N TYR A 418 -6.33 -17.93 15.22
CA TYR A 418 -5.14 -17.10 14.92
C TYR A 418 -4.70 -17.19 13.45
#